data_AF-H1V040-F1
#
_entry.id   AF-H1V040-F1
#
_cell.length_a   1.000
_cell.length_b   1.000
_cell.length_c   1.000
_cell.angle_alpha   90.00
_cell.angle_beta   90.00
_cell.angle_gamma   90.00
#
_symmetry.space_group_name_H-M   'P 1'
#
loop_
_entity.id
_entity.type
_entity.pdbx_description
1 polymer ?
#
loop_
_entity_poly.entity_id
_entity_poly.type
_entity_poly.pdbx_seq_one_letter_code
_entity_poly.pdbx_strand_id
1 'polypeptide(L)'
;KYLIDVDGNGYSARFRTFLLSNSVPIKATIYGEWHGSRLIPWKDFVPLDDKFQSIRNIAEYYLGVPALSSGQAATESLRLEGHDTQARAIANSGAEWPRRS
;
A
#
# COMPACT_ATOMS: atom_id res chain seq x y z
N LYS A 1 5.35 4.16 7.72
CA LYS A 1 4.25 4.70 6.88
C LYS A 1 3.60 3.63 6.01
N TYR A 2 4.38 2.72 5.40
CA TYR A 2 3.86 1.62 4.58
C TYR A 2 4.33 0.29 5.16
N LEU A 3 3.46 -0.72 5.20
CA LEU A 3 3.78 -2.07 5.70
C LEU A 3 3.35 -3.10 4.67
N ILE A 4 4.29 -3.91 4.20
CA ILE A 4 4.01 -4.99 3.24
C ILE A 4 3.75 -6.28 4.01
N ASP A 5 2.61 -6.89 3.74
CA ASP A 5 2.22 -8.21 4.20
C ASP A 5 2.18 -9.18 3.02
N VAL A 6 2.77 -10.35 3.21
CA VAL A 6 2.84 -11.40 2.20
C VAL A 6 2.32 -12.68 2.84
N ASP A 7 1.40 -13.36 2.15
CA ASP A 7 0.87 -14.65 2.60
C ASP A 7 1.90 -15.78 2.49
N GLY A 8 1.81 -16.73 3.40
CA GLY A 8 2.61 -17.95 3.40
C GLY A 8 1.80 -19.13 2.86
N ASN A 9 1.84 -20.27 3.54
CA ASN A 9 0.98 -21.43 3.24
C ASN A 9 -0.51 -21.21 3.62
N GLY A 10 -0.92 -19.96 3.83
CA GLY A 10 -2.23 -19.54 4.33
C GLY A 10 -2.23 -18.04 4.66
N TYR A 11 -3.34 -17.55 5.24
CA TYR A 11 -3.53 -16.14 5.63
C TYR A 11 -2.47 -15.66 6.63
N SER A 12 -1.94 -14.45 6.40
CA SER A 12 -1.10 -13.76 7.38
C SER A 12 -1.91 -13.17 8.54
N ALA A 13 -1.80 -13.77 9.73
CA ALA A 13 -2.37 -13.22 10.97
C ALA A 13 -1.86 -11.81 11.32
N ARG A 14 -0.72 -11.39 10.76
CA ARG A 14 -0.12 -10.06 10.97
C ARG A 14 -0.91 -8.96 10.28
N PHE A 15 -1.68 -9.28 9.24
CA PHE A 15 -2.39 -8.28 8.46
C PHE A 15 -3.37 -7.45 9.30
N ARG A 16 -4.05 -8.07 10.26
CA ARG A 16 -4.92 -7.37 11.22
C ARG A 16 -4.15 -6.35 12.05
N THR A 17 -2.96 -6.68 12.51
CA THR A 17 -2.10 -5.76 13.26
C THR A 17 -1.64 -4.59 12.39
N PHE A 18 -1.38 -4.83 11.10
CA PHE A 18 -0.98 -3.77 10.17
C PHE A 18 -2.10 -2.76 9.95
N LEU A 19 -3.34 -3.22 9.80
CA LEU A 19 -4.52 -2.35 9.70
C LEU A 19 -4.66 -1.42 10.92
N LEU A 20 -4.24 -1.84 12.10
CA LEU A 20 -4.31 -1.03 13.33
C LEU A 20 -3.13 -0.07 13.53
N SER A 21 -2.07 -0.19 12.73
CA SER A 21 -0.77 0.49 12.95
C SER A 21 -0.66 1.91 12.38
N ASN A 22 -1.79 2.50 11.97
CA ASN A 22 -1.87 3.82 11.31
C ASN A 22 -0.93 3.98 10.09
N SER A 23 -0.53 2.85 9.50
CA SER A 23 0.26 2.75 8.29
C SER A 23 -0.61 2.21 7.15
N VAL A 24 -0.21 2.47 5.92
CA VAL A 24 -0.86 1.90 4.74
C VAL A 24 -0.50 0.41 4.66
N PRO A 25 -1.48 -0.50 4.81
CA PRO A 25 -1.26 -1.91 4.59
C PRO A 25 -1.17 -2.18 3.10
N ILE A 26 -0.09 -2.82 2.67
CA ILE A 26 0.11 -3.32 1.31
C ILE A 26 0.08 -4.84 1.41
N LYS A 27 -0.83 -5.52 0.71
CA LYS A 27 -1.00 -6.98 0.81
C LYS A 27 -0.72 -7.65 -0.52
N ALA A 28 0.27 -8.54 -0.54
CA ALA A 28 0.44 -9.53 -1.59
C ALA A 28 -0.27 -10.82 -1.16
N THR A 29 -1.36 -11.15 -1.84
CA THR A 29 -2.10 -12.38 -1.59
C THR A 29 -2.17 -13.25 -2.83
N ILE A 30 -2.02 -14.56 -2.62
CA ILE A 30 -2.19 -15.62 -3.61
C ILE A 30 -3.57 -16.29 -3.49
N TYR A 31 -4.38 -15.93 -2.50
CA TYR A 31 -5.66 -16.58 -2.19
C TYR A 31 -6.81 -15.57 -2.08
N GLY A 32 -7.99 -15.94 -2.58
CA GLY A 32 -9.23 -15.23 -2.24
C GLY A 32 -9.61 -15.52 -0.79
N GLU A 33 -9.28 -14.63 0.13
CA GLU A 33 -9.52 -14.85 1.56
C GLU A 33 -10.99 -14.63 1.97
N TRP A 34 -11.45 -15.34 3.01
CA TRP A 34 -12.80 -15.21 3.58
C TRP A 34 -13.09 -13.83 4.20
N HIS A 35 -12.05 -13.08 4.56
CA HIS A 35 -12.12 -11.67 4.97
C HIS A 35 -12.24 -10.70 3.78
N GLY A 36 -11.93 -11.13 2.55
CA GLY A 36 -12.01 -10.29 1.36
C GLY A 36 -13.41 -9.74 1.09
N SER A 37 -14.44 -10.36 1.70
CA SER A 37 -15.82 -9.82 1.72
C SER A 37 -15.97 -8.49 2.47
N ARG A 38 -15.02 -8.13 3.35
CA ARG A 38 -15.11 -6.95 4.24
C ARG A 38 -14.05 -5.89 3.98
N LEU A 39 -12.91 -6.26 3.39
CA LEU A 39 -11.84 -5.34 3.03
C LEU A 39 -11.79 -5.18 1.51
N ILE A 40 -11.90 -3.94 1.06
CA ILE A 40 -11.99 -3.58 -0.35
C ILE A 40 -10.61 -3.10 -0.83
N PRO A 41 -10.02 -3.72 -1.87
CA PRO A 41 -8.78 -3.26 -2.47
C PRO A 41 -8.86 -1.78 -2.88
N TRP A 42 -7.77 -1.03 -2.69
CA TRP A 42 -7.65 0.42 -2.94
C TRP A 42 -8.48 1.32 -2.03
N LYS A 43 -9.38 0.77 -1.21
CA LYS A 43 -10.10 1.50 -0.18
C LYS A 43 -9.48 1.24 1.20
N ASP A 44 -9.30 -0.02 1.56
CA ASP A 44 -8.89 -0.44 2.91
C ASP A 44 -7.44 -0.90 2.98
N PHE A 45 -6.88 -1.31 1.85
CA PHE A 45 -5.48 -1.70 1.69
C PHE A 45 -5.04 -1.55 0.24
N VAL A 46 -3.73 -1.59 -0.01
CA VAL A 46 -3.15 -1.58 -1.35
C VAL A 46 -2.86 -3.02 -1.80
N PRO A 47 -3.47 -3.53 -2.87
CA PRO A 47 -3.13 -4.85 -3.39
C PRO A 47 -1.75 -4.80 -4.07
N LEU A 48 -0.95 -5.83 -3.80
CA LEU A 48 0.34 -6.08 -4.44
C LEU A 48 0.24 -7.41 -5.19
N ASP A 49 0.79 -7.47 -6.40
CA ASP A 49 0.81 -8.72 -7.16
C ASP A 49 1.73 -9.76 -6.48
N ASP A 50 1.40 -11.03 -6.68
CA ASP A 50 2.14 -12.18 -6.13
C ASP A 50 3.59 -12.25 -6.65
N LYS A 51 3.86 -11.62 -7.79
CA LYS A 51 5.19 -11.51 -8.41
C LYS A 51 5.93 -10.23 -8.03
N PHE A 52 5.35 -9.39 -7.18
CA PHE A 52 5.91 -8.12 -6.69
C PHE A 52 6.30 -7.11 -7.79
N GLN A 53 5.79 -7.26 -9.02
CA GLN A 53 6.11 -6.40 -10.15
C GLN A 53 5.62 -4.96 -9.96
N SER A 54 4.50 -4.78 -9.25
CA SER A 54 3.92 -3.45 -9.02
C SER A 54 4.50 -2.74 -7.80
N ILE A 55 5.43 -3.34 -7.06
CA ILE A 55 5.98 -2.76 -5.81
C ILE A 55 6.62 -1.40 -6.08
N ARG A 56 7.34 -1.28 -7.20
CA ARG A 56 8.01 -0.05 -7.61
C ARG A 56 6.98 1.03 -7.95
N ASN A 57 5.97 0.70 -8.75
CA ASN A 57 4.92 1.64 -9.15
C ASN A 57 4.13 2.15 -7.94
N ILE A 58 3.85 1.28 -6.97
CA ILE A 58 3.19 1.65 -5.71
C ILE A 58 4.08 2.61 -4.91
N ALA A 59 5.38 2.30 -4.78
CA ALA A 59 6.32 3.16 -4.08
C ALA A 59 6.43 4.53 -4.75
N GLU A 60 6.60 4.59 -6.07
CA GLU A 60 6.67 5.84 -6.84
C GLU A 60 5.39 6.66 -6.72
N TYR A 61 4.21 6.03 -6.74
CA TYR A 61 2.94 6.73 -6.56
C TYR A 61 2.83 7.38 -5.17
N TYR A 62 3.16 6.65 -4.12
CA TYR A 62 2.97 7.12 -2.75
C TYR A 62 4.10 8.00 -2.22
N LEU A 63 5.34 7.76 -2.64
CA LEU A 63 6.52 8.50 -2.20
C LEU A 63 6.86 9.65 -3.16
N GLY A 64 6.34 9.61 -4.38
CA GLY A 64 6.74 10.50 -5.45
C GLY A 64 8.07 10.07 -6.08
N VAL A 65 8.42 10.75 -7.17
CA VAL A 65 9.69 10.56 -7.88
C VAL A 65 10.48 11.87 -7.77
N PRO A 66 11.67 11.87 -7.14
CA PRO A 66 12.49 13.07 -7.09
C PRO A 66 12.99 13.43 -8.48
N ALA A 67 13.20 14.72 -8.73
CA ALA A 67 13.85 15.17 -9.96
C ALA A 67 15.24 14.51 -10.06
N LEU A 68 15.54 13.89 -11.21
CA LEU A 68 16.87 13.34 -11.47
C LEU A 68 17.88 14.49 -11.52
N SER A 69 18.93 14.42 -10.69
CA SER A 69 19.99 15.44 -10.65
C SER A 69 21.16 15.14 -11.60
N SER A 70 21.07 14.09 -12.43
CA SER A 70 22.15 13.69 -13.32
C SER A 70 22.08 14.41 -14.67
N GLY A 71 22.84 15.51 -14.79
CA GLY A 71 23.35 16.04 -16.07
C GLY A 71 22.37 16.86 -16.91
N GLN A 72 22.61 18.17 -16.97
CA GLN A 72 22.06 19.16 -17.91
C GLN A 72 20.53 19.14 -18.11
N ALA A 73 19.90 20.18 -17.54
CA ALA A 73 18.45 20.41 -17.42
C ALA A 73 17.79 19.43 -16.44
N ALA A 74 17.84 19.78 -15.14
CA ALA A 74 16.91 19.27 -14.16
C ALA A 74 15.48 19.60 -14.66
N THR A 75 14.87 18.66 -15.34
CA THR A 75 13.47 18.77 -15.75
C THR A 75 12.66 18.63 -14.48
N GLU A 76 12.37 19.76 -13.83
CA GLU A 76 11.36 19.87 -12.76
C GLU A 76 10.05 19.18 -13.19
N SER A 77 9.78 19.13 -14.50
CA SER A 77 8.71 18.40 -15.17
C SER A 77 8.71 16.87 -14.99
N LEU A 78 9.78 16.26 -14.47
CA LEU A 78 9.80 14.83 -14.08
C LEU A 78 9.58 14.60 -12.58
N ARG A 79 9.53 15.66 -11.77
CA ARG A 79 9.23 15.53 -10.33
C ARG A 79 7.76 15.17 -10.17
N LEU A 80 7.50 14.03 -9.56
CA LEU A 80 6.15 13.61 -9.18
C LEU A 80 5.99 13.72 -7.67
N GLU A 81 4.94 14.39 -7.21
CA GLU A 81 4.63 14.46 -5.79
C GLU A 81 3.99 13.15 -5.30
N GLY A 82 4.28 12.80 -4.05
CA GLY A 82 3.68 11.64 -3.41
C GLY A 82 2.22 11.87 -3.00
N HIS A 83 1.44 10.79 -2.98
CA HIS A 83 0.01 10.82 -2.69
C HIS A 83 -0.30 10.58 -1.21
N ASP A 84 0.19 11.48 -0.36
CA ASP A 84 0.10 11.38 1.11
C ASP A 84 -1.33 11.37 1.66
N THR A 85 -2.23 12.12 1.02
CA THR A 85 -3.65 12.20 1.41
C THR A 85 -4.35 10.87 1.13
N GLN A 86 -4.08 10.26 -0.03
CA GLN A 86 -4.62 8.97 -0.42
C GLN A 86 -4.08 7.86 0.49
N ALA A 87 -2.78 7.89 0.81
CA ALA A 87 -2.18 6.99 1.78
C ALA A 87 -2.90 7.06 3.14
N ARG A 88 -3.12 8.28 3.66
CA ARG A 88 -3.83 8.47 4.93
C ARG A 88 -5.28 7.98 4.88
N ALA A 89 -5.98 8.21 3.77
CA ALA A 89 -7.35 7.75 3.59
C ALA A 89 -7.45 6.22 3.68
N ILE A 90 -6.55 5.50 3.00
CA ILE A 90 -6.51 4.03 3.03
C ILE A 90 -6.16 3.51 4.43
N ALA A 91 -5.13 4.08 5.08
CA ALA A 91 -4.74 3.69 6.43
C ALA A 91 -5.90 3.87 7.44
N ASN A 92 -6.68 4.95 7.30
CA ASN A 92 -7.84 5.19 8.16
C ASN A 92 -8.98 4.22 7.88
N SER A 93 -9.32 3.98 6.61
CA SER A 93 -10.40 3.09 6.19
C SER A 93 -10.11 1.64 6.61
N GLY A 94 -8.88 1.15 6.35
CA GLY A 94 -8.47 -0.20 6.73
C GLY A 94 -8.54 -0.46 8.24
N ALA A 95 -8.33 0.58 9.04
CA ALA A 95 -8.41 0.48 10.49
C ALA A 95 -9.86 0.49 11.03
N GLU A 96 -10.88 0.80 10.22
CA GLU A 96 -12.27 0.84 10.70
C GLU A 96 -12.81 -0.53 11.08
N TRP A 97 -12.52 -1.55 10.28
CA TRP A 97 -13.03 -2.90 10.53
C TRP A 97 -12.45 -3.51 11.83
N PRO A 98 -11.12 -3.56 12.04
CA PRO A 98 -10.55 -4.15 13.25
C PRO A 98 -10.90 -3.40 14.55
N ARG A 99 -11.34 -2.13 14.46
CA ARG A 99 -11.78 -1.33 15.61
C ARG A 99 -13.22 -1.60 16.01
N ARG A 100 -14.06 -2.11 15.10
CA ARG A 100 -15.49 -2.39 15.34
C ARG A 100 -15.78 -3.85 15.68
N SER A 101 -14.79 -4.73 15.56
CA SER A 101 -14.85 -6.19 15.81
C SER A 101 -14.01 -6.59 17.00
#